data_AF-A0A8D1BES0-F1
#
_entry.id   AF-A0A8D1BES0-F1
#
_cell.length_a   1.000
_cell.length_b   1.000
_cell.length_c   1.000
_cell.angle_alpha   90.00
_cell.angle_beta   90.00
_cell.angle_gamma   90.00
#
_symmetry.space_group_name_H-M   'P 1'
#
loop_
_entity.id
_entity.type
_entity.pdbx_description
1 polymer ?
#
loop_
_entity_poly.entity_id
_entity_poly.type
_entity_poly.pdbx_seq_one_letter_code
_entity_poly.pdbx_strand_id
1 'polypeptide(L)'
;MGIVVLTMKASVIEMFLVLLVTGIQSNKEMTKKIKRPKFTVPQINCDVKAGKIMNPEFLVKCPAGCQDPRYHVYGTDVYASYSSVCGAAVHSGVLDNSGGKILVRKVAGQSGYHGSYSNGVWSLSLPRWRESFVVSEGKPQKGVTYPSALTYSSSKSPAAKAGEEPDLWKPGSVLLDAGFVPKEELSTQSLEPVSQGDPSCKVDLSFLIDGSSSIGKRRFRIQKQFLADVAQALDIGPAGPLMGVVQYGDNPATQFNLKTHMNSRDLKTAIEKITQRGGLSNVGRAISFVTKNFFSKSNGNRGGAPNVAVVMVDGWPTDKVEEASRLARESGINIFFITIEGAVENEKQYVLEPNFANKAVCRTNGFYSLNVQNWYGLHKSVQPLVKRVCDTDRLACSKTCLNSADIGFVIDGSSSVGTGNFRTVLQFVANLSKKFDISDTDTRVGAVQYTYEQRLEFGFDQYTTKPDVLNAIKRVGYWSGGTSTGAAINYALEQLFKKSKPNKRKLMILITDGRSYDDVRIPAMVAHHKGVITYAIGVAWAAQEELEIIATHPARDHAFFVDEFDNLYKSVPKIIQNICTEFNSQPRN
;
A
#
# COMPACT_ATOMS: atom_id res chain seq x y z
N MET A 1 -14.73 -4.12 66.25
CA MET A 1 -13.45 -4.84 66.41
C MET A 1 -13.43 -5.94 65.35
N GLY A 2 -12.66 -5.97 64.27
CA GLY A 2 -11.50 -5.21 63.81
C GLY A 2 -10.52 -6.20 63.16
N ILE A 3 -10.43 -6.19 61.81
CA ILE A 3 -9.25 -6.46 60.94
C ILE A 3 -8.74 -7.94 60.91
N VAL A 4 -8.84 -8.72 59.82
CA VAL A 4 -8.25 -8.70 58.44
C VAL A 4 -7.00 -9.61 58.29
N VAL A 5 -7.10 -10.49 57.28
CA VAL A 5 -6.07 -11.13 56.41
C VAL A 5 -5.23 -12.33 56.90
N LEU A 6 -5.32 -13.40 56.10
CA LEU A 6 -4.48 -14.60 56.07
C LEU A 6 -3.26 -14.41 55.15
N THR A 7 -2.08 -14.87 55.58
CA THR A 7 -0.92 -15.15 54.71
C THR A 7 -0.24 -16.48 55.05
N MET A 8 0.03 -17.25 53.98
CA MET A 8 1.21 -18.09 53.67
C MET A 8 1.55 -19.35 54.50
N LYS A 9 1.90 -20.42 53.77
CA LYS A 9 2.55 -21.65 54.27
C LYS A 9 3.87 -21.91 53.53
N ALA A 10 4.85 -22.46 54.26
CA ALA A 10 6.16 -22.95 53.82
C ALA A 10 6.33 -24.44 54.23
N SER A 11 7.22 -25.17 53.55
CA SER A 11 7.79 -26.50 53.91
C SER A 11 8.80 -26.93 52.82
N VAL A 12 9.94 -27.63 53.00
CA VAL A 12 10.71 -28.19 54.13
C VAL A 12 12.15 -28.45 53.59
N ILE A 13 13.16 -28.22 54.44
CA ILE A 13 14.58 -28.62 54.28
C ILE A 13 14.91 -29.55 55.47
N GLU A 14 15.78 -30.55 55.23
CA GLU A 14 16.69 -31.27 56.15
C GLU A 14 16.61 -32.80 56.09
N MET A 15 17.61 -33.42 55.48
CA MET A 15 18.15 -34.69 55.97
C MET A 15 19.59 -34.90 55.49
N PHE A 16 20.43 -35.32 56.44
CA PHE A 16 21.80 -35.87 56.33
C PHE A 16 22.99 -34.96 56.58
N LEU A 17 23.41 -34.95 57.85
CA LEU A 17 24.75 -34.64 58.32
C LEU A 17 25.31 -35.87 59.10
N VAL A 18 26.57 -36.21 58.79
CA VAL A 18 27.61 -36.85 59.63
C VAL A 18 27.61 -38.37 59.86
N LEU A 19 28.61 -39.02 59.26
CA LEU A 19 29.53 -39.93 59.96
C LEU A 19 30.97 -39.62 59.49
N LEU A 20 31.86 -39.48 60.46
CA LEU A 20 33.20 -38.88 60.43
C LEU A 20 34.27 -40.00 60.59
N VAL A 21 35.46 -39.79 59.99
CA VAL A 21 36.80 -40.27 60.44
C VAL A 21 37.13 -41.74 60.07
N THR A 22 38.28 -42.19 59.52
CA THR A 22 39.69 -41.76 59.39
C THR A 22 40.34 -42.51 58.20
N GLY A 23 41.45 -42.02 57.63
CA GLY A 23 42.39 -42.90 56.90
C GLY A 23 43.23 -42.21 55.81
N ILE A 24 44.43 -41.76 56.19
CA ILE A 24 45.44 -41.12 55.33
C ILE A 24 46.08 -42.15 54.39
N GLN A 25 46.15 -41.86 53.08
CA GLN A 25 47.26 -42.33 52.25
C GLN A 25 47.58 -41.30 51.14
N SER A 26 48.85 -40.94 51.12
CA SER A 26 49.48 -39.97 50.23
C SER A 26 49.43 -40.41 48.78
N ASN A 27 49.01 -39.53 47.87
CA ASN A 27 49.45 -39.60 46.49
C ASN A 27 49.74 -38.19 45.96
N LYS A 28 50.97 -38.03 45.47
CA LYS A 28 51.57 -36.78 45.01
C LYS A 28 50.71 -36.11 43.93
N GLU A 29 50.06 -35.01 44.28
CA GLU A 29 49.43 -34.14 43.29
C GLU A 29 50.50 -33.20 42.70
N MET A 30 50.96 -33.57 41.50
CA MET A 30 51.76 -32.70 40.65
C MET A 30 50.84 -31.55 40.23
N THR A 31 50.98 -30.40 40.88
CA THR A 31 50.25 -29.17 40.59
C THR A 31 50.58 -28.67 39.18
N LYS A 32 49.86 -29.21 38.20
CA LYS A 32 49.81 -28.67 36.84
C LYS A 32 49.11 -27.32 36.95
N LYS A 33 49.90 -26.24 36.94
CA LYS A 33 49.40 -24.86 36.82
C LYS A 33 48.34 -24.82 35.71
N ILE A 34 47.06 -24.74 36.08
CA ILE A 34 45.97 -24.45 35.17
C ILE A 34 46.26 -23.04 34.63
N LYS A 35 46.81 -22.98 33.41
CA LYS A 35 46.93 -21.73 32.67
C LYS A 35 45.51 -21.19 32.52
N ARG A 36 45.24 -20.02 33.11
CA ARG A 36 43.97 -19.28 32.88
C ARG A 36 43.67 -19.32 31.38
N PRO A 37 42.45 -19.71 30.96
CA PRO A 37 42.11 -19.72 29.55
C PRO A 37 42.38 -18.33 28.98
N LYS A 38 43.23 -18.27 27.94
CA LYS A 38 43.60 -17.01 27.29
C LYS A 38 42.33 -16.37 26.73
N PHE A 39 41.92 -15.25 27.30
CA PHE A 39 40.83 -14.43 26.77
C PHE A 39 41.12 -14.11 25.31
N THR A 40 40.28 -14.61 24.41
CA THR A 40 40.43 -14.45 22.96
C THR A 40 39.41 -13.41 22.49
N VAL A 41 39.89 -12.37 21.84
CA VAL A 41 39.07 -11.25 21.36
C VAL A 41 38.37 -11.67 20.05
N PRO A 42 37.03 -11.62 19.96
CA PRO A 42 36.30 -11.95 18.73
C PRO A 42 36.75 -11.12 17.52
N GLN A 43 36.95 -11.78 16.38
CA GLN A 43 37.19 -11.11 15.10
C GLN A 43 35.85 -10.83 14.39
N ILE A 44 35.73 -9.65 13.77
CA ILE A 44 34.54 -9.25 12.99
C ILE A 44 34.96 -8.78 11.61
N ASN A 45 34.07 -8.86 10.63
CA ASN A 45 34.31 -8.34 9.28
C ASN A 45 34.01 -6.83 9.22
N CYS A 46 34.56 -6.13 8.21
CA CYS A 46 34.33 -4.69 8.02
C CYS A 46 32.85 -4.33 7.77
N ASP A 47 32.01 -5.27 7.33
CA ASP A 47 30.57 -5.05 7.08
C ASP A 47 29.69 -5.21 8.32
N VAL A 48 30.26 -5.64 9.46
CA VAL A 48 29.51 -5.82 10.70
C VAL A 48 29.09 -4.47 11.28
N LYS A 49 27.79 -4.27 11.39
CA LYS A 49 27.16 -3.08 11.98
C LYS A 49 26.97 -3.25 13.48
N ALA A 50 27.18 -2.18 14.26
CA ALA A 50 27.07 -2.24 15.72
C ALA A 50 25.68 -2.69 16.19
N GLY A 51 24.62 -2.33 15.47
CA GLY A 51 23.24 -2.71 15.77
C GLY A 51 22.95 -4.21 15.61
N LYS A 52 23.80 -4.97 14.91
CA LYS A 52 23.68 -6.43 14.82
C LYS A 52 24.20 -7.15 16.06
N ILE A 53 25.07 -6.51 16.84
CA ILE A 53 25.66 -7.07 18.06
C ILE A 53 24.81 -6.61 19.24
N MET A 54 24.33 -7.53 20.08
CA MET A 54 23.45 -7.20 21.20
C MET A 54 24.21 -6.72 22.44
N ASN A 55 25.50 -7.02 22.55
CA ASN A 55 26.31 -6.66 23.71
C ASN A 55 26.40 -5.13 23.86
N PRO A 56 26.14 -4.56 25.06
CA PRO A 56 26.19 -3.11 25.28
C PRO A 56 27.61 -2.55 25.25
N GLU A 57 28.61 -3.34 25.65
CA GLU A 57 30.02 -3.02 25.54
C GLU A 57 30.80 -4.30 25.21
N PHE A 58 31.73 -4.23 24.24
CA PHE A 58 32.47 -5.40 23.78
C PHE A 58 33.82 -5.04 23.14
N LEU A 59 34.78 -5.96 23.25
CA LEU A 59 36.08 -5.86 22.62
C LEU A 59 36.08 -6.69 21.33
N VAL A 60 36.53 -6.10 20.21
CA VAL A 60 36.61 -6.79 18.91
C VAL A 60 37.91 -6.51 18.21
N LYS A 61 38.30 -7.42 17.31
CA LYS A 61 39.45 -7.26 16.42
C LYS A 61 38.98 -7.09 14.97
N CYS A 62 39.27 -5.93 14.40
CA CYS A 62 38.98 -5.57 13.01
C CYS A 62 40.11 -5.99 12.06
N PRO A 63 39.81 -6.43 10.83
CA PRO A 63 40.79 -6.70 9.79
C PRO A 63 41.30 -5.39 9.16
N ALA A 64 42.33 -5.50 8.32
CA ALA A 64 42.80 -4.42 7.47
C ALA A 64 41.80 -4.12 6.33
N GLY A 65 41.88 -2.92 5.74
CA GLY A 65 41.13 -2.58 4.52
C GLY A 65 39.68 -2.13 4.73
N CYS A 66 39.32 -1.63 5.91
CA CYS A 66 37.95 -1.19 6.21
C CYS A 66 37.63 0.26 5.77
N GLN A 67 38.48 0.89 4.94
CA GLN A 67 38.25 2.22 4.35
C GLN A 67 37.37 2.20 3.09
N ASP A 68 37.01 1.02 2.57
CA ASP A 68 36.17 0.90 1.38
C ASP A 68 34.80 1.60 1.60
N PRO A 69 34.38 2.52 0.72
CA PRO A 69 33.10 3.23 0.81
C PRO A 69 31.86 2.33 0.95
N ARG A 70 31.95 1.05 0.60
CA ARG A 70 30.86 0.07 0.84
C ARG A 70 30.55 -0.13 2.32
N TYR A 71 31.51 0.11 3.21
CA TYR A 71 31.37 -0.01 4.66
C TYR A 71 30.91 1.32 5.25
N HIS A 72 29.62 1.59 5.12
CA HIS A 72 29.04 2.86 5.50
C HIS A 72 29.25 3.19 6.99
N VAL A 73 29.67 4.42 7.26
CA VAL A 73 29.81 5.01 8.58
C VAL A 73 28.89 6.22 8.67
N TYR A 74 28.14 6.37 9.76
CA TYR A 74 27.21 7.48 9.96
C TYR A 74 27.50 8.19 11.28
N GLY A 75 27.87 9.46 11.21
CA GLY A 75 28.28 10.28 12.35
C GLY A 75 29.77 10.51 12.50
N THR A 76 30.12 11.34 13.48
CA THR A 76 31.48 11.72 13.87
C THR A 76 31.56 11.64 15.39
N ASP A 77 32.61 10.99 15.91
CA ASP A 77 32.82 10.63 17.33
C ASP A 77 31.78 9.68 17.93
N VAL A 78 30.49 10.03 17.81
CA VAL A 78 29.35 9.17 18.12
C VAL A 78 28.73 8.69 16.82
N TYR A 79 28.69 7.38 16.65
CA TYR A 79 28.25 6.74 15.41
C TYR A 79 26.89 6.09 15.58
N ALA A 80 26.00 6.22 14.61
CA ALA A 80 24.72 5.52 14.66
C ALA A 80 24.98 4.00 14.59
N SER A 81 24.19 3.18 15.31
CA SER A 81 24.41 1.72 15.34
C SER A 81 24.25 1.03 13.99
N TYR A 82 23.74 1.74 12.99
CA TYR A 82 23.71 1.32 11.59
C TYR A 82 25.08 1.38 10.87
N SER A 83 26.10 1.97 11.50
CA SER A 83 27.45 2.11 10.96
C SER A 83 28.27 0.83 11.09
N SER A 84 29.20 0.63 10.14
CA SER A 84 30.29 -0.34 10.26
C SER A 84 31.11 -0.05 11.52
N VAL A 85 31.30 -1.07 12.37
CA VAL A 85 32.10 -0.95 13.60
C VAL A 85 33.55 -0.63 13.27
N CYS A 86 34.14 -1.37 12.32
CA CYS A 86 35.54 -1.19 11.94
C CYS A 86 35.77 0.07 11.11
N GLY A 87 34.83 0.41 10.22
CA GLY A 87 34.88 1.66 9.46
C GLY A 87 34.80 2.88 10.38
N ALA A 88 33.94 2.85 11.41
CA ALA A 88 33.83 3.91 12.41
C ALA A 88 35.13 4.06 13.23
N ALA A 89 35.79 2.96 13.58
CA ALA A 89 37.06 2.98 14.29
C ALA A 89 38.22 3.54 13.46
N VAL A 90 38.23 3.28 12.15
CA VAL A 90 39.18 3.93 11.24
C VAL A 90 38.86 5.41 11.11
N HIS A 91 37.58 5.76 10.87
CA HIS A 91 37.14 7.16 10.79
C HIS A 91 37.50 7.98 12.03
N SER A 92 37.32 7.42 13.24
CA SER A 92 37.67 8.08 14.51
C SER A 92 39.17 8.19 14.76
N GLY A 93 40.02 7.53 13.97
CA GLY A 93 41.47 7.47 14.17
C GLY A 93 41.92 6.57 15.31
N VAL A 94 41.00 5.77 15.89
CA VAL A 94 41.33 4.77 16.92
C VAL A 94 42.07 3.57 16.30
N LEU A 95 41.79 3.30 15.01
CA LEU A 95 42.52 2.36 14.18
C LEU A 95 43.05 3.06 12.93
N ASP A 96 44.19 2.58 12.42
CA ASP A 96 44.59 2.81 11.05
C ASP A 96 44.00 1.72 10.12
N ASN A 97 44.30 1.80 8.82
CA ASN A 97 43.79 0.82 7.85
C ASN A 97 44.46 -0.58 7.96
N SER A 98 45.39 -0.79 8.89
CA SER A 98 46.00 -2.10 9.16
C SER A 98 45.12 -2.99 10.05
N GLY A 99 44.08 -2.41 10.66
CA GLY A 99 43.17 -3.10 11.57
C GLY A 99 43.74 -3.22 12.98
N GLY A 100 42.99 -3.82 13.91
CA GLY A 100 43.42 -3.88 15.30
C GLY A 100 42.28 -4.12 16.28
N LYS A 101 42.59 -4.02 17.57
CA LYS A 101 41.62 -4.22 18.66
C LYS A 101 40.99 -2.90 19.07
N ILE A 102 39.68 -2.90 19.21
CA ILE A 102 38.91 -1.74 19.67
C ILE A 102 37.93 -2.16 20.76
N LEU A 103 37.61 -1.20 21.62
CA LEU A 103 36.50 -1.28 22.54
C LEU A 103 35.32 -0.51 21.93
N VAL A 104 34.17 -1.16 21.89
CA VAL A 104 32.92 -0.56 21.40
C VAL A 104 31.95 -0.46 22.56
N ARG A 105 31.37 0.72 22.78
CA ARG A 105 30.32 0.95 23.77
C ARG A 105 29.09 1.53 23.09
N LYS A 106 27.95 0.84 23.23
CA LYS A 106 26.65 1.34 22.81
C LYS A 106 26.15 2.42 23.75
N VAL A 107 25.58 3.47 23.19
CA VAL A 107 25.00 4.60 23.92
C VAL A 107 23.65 4.96 23.31
N ALA A 108 22.89 5.84 23.96
CA ALA A 108 21.60 6.29 23.44
C ALA A 108 21.73 6.90 22.04
N GLY A 109 20.67 6.74 21.23
CA GLY A 109 20.55 7.37 19.92
C GLY A 109 20.54 8.91 19.99
N GLN A 110 21.03 9.57 18.94
CA GLN A 110 20.99 11.03 18.81
C GLN A 110 19.84 11.49 17.89
N SER A 111 19.41 12.75 18.04
CA SER A 111 18.42 13.39 17.15
C SER A 111 18.97 13.67 15.74
N GLY A 112 20.28 13.62 15.56
CA GLY A 112 20.96 13.68 14.28
C GLY A 112 22.46 13.41 14.45
N TYR A 113 23.08 12.92 13.39
CA TYR A 113 24.50 12.61 13.30
C TYR A 113 25.08 13.44 12.17
N HIS A 114 26.14 14.19 12.45
CA HIS A 114 26.87 14.95 11.45
C HIS A 114 27.92 14.05 10.80
N GLY A 115 27.96 13.97 9.47
CA GLY A 115 28.99 13.25 8.73
C GLY A 115 30.22 14.11 8.47
N SER A 116 31.41 13.49 8.40
CA SER A 116 32.68 14.16 8.10
C SER A 116 33.59 13.26 7.27
N TYR A 117 34.63 13.84 6.68
CA TYR A 117 35.75 13.08 6.15
C TYR A 117 36.89 13.07 7.16
N SER A 118 37.31 11.89 7.58
CA SER A 118 38.41 11.73 8.54
C SER A 118 39.12 10.39 8.32
N ASN A 119 40.45 10.37 8.46
CA ASN A 119 41.29 9.17 8.41
C ASN A 119 41.03 8.26 7.18
N GLY A 120 40.75 8.86 6.02
CA GLY A 120 40.50 8.14 4.77
C GLY A 120 39.09 7.54 4.64
N VAL A 121 38.19 7.83 5.57
CA VAL A 121 36.79 7.37 5.55
C VAL A 121 35.85 8.57 5.44
N TRP A 122 34.88 8.49 4.52
CA TRP A 122 33.77 9.43 4.46
C TRP A 122 32.61 8.90 5.31
N SER A 123 32.34 9.53 6.45
CA SER A 123 31.11 9.30 7.20
C SER A 123 29.97 10.18 6.68
N LEU A 124 28.75 9.64 6.72
CA LEU A 124 27.55 10.29 6.23
C LEU A 124 26.74 10.88 7.39
N SER A 125 26.05 11.98 7.13
CA SER A 125 25.05 12.48 8.06
C SER A 125 23.85 11.55 8.10
N LEU A 126 23.27 11.34 9.28
CA LEU A 126 22.07 10.54 9.48
C LEU A 126 21.09 11.34 10.34
N PRO A 127 19.80 11.40 9.98
CA PRO A 127 18.76 11.90 10.88
C PRO A 127 18.66 11.06 12.16
N ARG A 128 17.68 11.37 13.02
CA ARG A 128 17.47 10.67 14.30
C ARG A 128 17.58 9.15 14.16
N TRP A 129 18.40 8.54 15.01
CA TRP A 129 18.55 7.09 15.12
C TRP A 129 18.42 6.66 16.59
N ARG A 130 17.99 5.41 16.84
CA ARG A 130 17.57 4.99 18.20
C ARG A 130 18.71 4.52 19.10
N GLU A 131 19.84 4.13 18.54
CA GLU A 131 20.98 3.58 19.28
C GLU A 131 22.29 4.03 18.63
N SER A 132 23.25 4.51 19.41
CA SER A 132 24.58 4.88 18.90
C SER A 132 25.65 3.99 19.50
N PHE A 133 26.88 4.16 19.05
CA PHE A 133 28.05 3.65 19.73
C PHE A 133 29.22 4.61 19.63
N VAL A 134 30.14 4.47 20.56
CA VAL A 134 31.46 5.11 20.55
C VAL A 134 32.54 4.05 20.51
N VAL A 135 33.69 4.41 19.96
CA VAL A 135 34.85 3.52 19.79
C VAL A 135 36.04 4.11 20.54
N SER A 136 36.82 3.25 21.19
CA SER A 136 38.07 3.64 21.88
C SER A 136 39.14 2.56 21.75
N GLU A 137 40.37 2.88 22.15
CA GLU A 137 41.48 1.93 22.11
C GLU A 137 41.15 0.62 22.84
N GLY A 138 41.50 -0.52 22.23
CA GLY A 138 41.22 -1.86 22.78
C GLY A 138 42.08 -2.28 23.98
N LYS A 139 42.42 -1.37 24.90
CA LYS A 139 43.09 -1.68 26.16
C LYS A 139 42.05 -2.13 27.19
N PRO A 140 42.09 -3.39 27.68
CA PRO A 140 41.11 -3.86 28.67
C PRO A 140 41.24 -3.07 29.98
N GLN A 141 40.14 -2.53 30.48
CA GLN A 141 40.13 -1.80 31.75
C GLN A 141 40.40 -2.76 32.93
N LYS A 142 41.27 -2.37 33.87
CA LYS A 142 41.58 -3.17 35.07
C LYS A 142 40.30 -3.44 35.86
N GLY A 143 39.90 -4.70 35.98
CA GLY A 143 38.73 -5.14 36.76
C GLY A 143 37.44 -5.38 35.95
N VAL A 144 37.41 -5.07 34.64
CA VAL A 144 36.23 -5.30 33.77
C VAL A 144 36.39 -6.60 32.99
N THR A 145 35.38 -7.49 33.05
CA THR A 145 35.36 -8.74 32.27
C THR A 145 34.53 -8.53 31.00
N TYR A 146 35.17 -8.63 29.84
CA TYR A 146 34.49 -8.53 28.54
C TYR A 146 34.01 -9.91 28.07
N PRO A 147 32.90 -10.00 27.31
CA PRO A 147 32.42 -11.27 26.78
C PRO A 147 33.38 -11.85 25.73
N SER A 148 33.68 -13.14 25.84
CA SER A 148 34.54 -13.87 24.88
C SER A 148 33.83 -14.22 23.56
N ALA A 149 32.51 -14.00 23.47
CA ALA A 149 31.70 -14.24 22.28
C ALA A 149 30.67 -13.12 22.11
N LEU A 150 30.40 -12.73 20.86
CA LEU A 150 29.40 -11.72 20.52
C LEU A 150 28.05 -12.37 20.26
N THR A 151 26.99 -11.80 20.83
CA THR A 151 25.61 -12.23 20.56
C THR A 151 25.05 -11.43 19.39
N TYR A 152 24.64 -12.10 18.33
CA TYR A 152 24.07 -11.46 17.14
C TYR A 152 22.54 -11.56 17.12
N SER A 153 21.87 -10.50 16.66
CA SER A 153 20.43 -10.52 16.39
C SER A 153 20.13 -11.43 15.18
N SER A 154 19.27 -12.43 15.37
CA SER A 154 18.99 -13.45 14.35
C SER A 154 18.13 -12.94 13.20
N SER A 155 18.60 -13.12 11.97
CA SER A 155 17.78 -13.12 10.76
C SER A 155 18.00 -14.45 10.04
N LYS A 156 16.92 -15.19 9.77
CA LYS A 156 16.90 -16.52 9.15
C LYS A 156 17.49 -16.49 7.73
N SER A 157 18.37 -17.44 7.41
CA SER A 157 18.82 -17.76 6.05
C SER A 157 18.03 -18.94 5.47
N PRO A 158 17.72 -19.00 4.16
CA PRO A 158 17.29 -20.22 3.49
C PRO A 158 18.49 -21.09 3.08
N ALA A 159 18.31 -22.40 3.23
CA ALA A 159 19.27 -23.45 2.93
C ALA A 159 19.60 -23.58 1.43
N ALA A 160 20.80 -24.09 1.18
CA ALA A 160 21.38 -24.42 -0.10
C ALA A 160 20.59 -25.49 -0.89
N LYS A 161 20.58 -25.37 -2.22
CA LYS A 161 20.40 -26.50 -3.14
C LYS A 161 21.68 -26.67 -3.95
N ALA A 162 22.24 -27.87 -3.85
CA ALA A 162 23.32 -28.39 -4.65
C ALA A 162 22.77 -29.15 -5.86
N GLY A 163 23.58 -29.23 -6.93
CA GLY A 163 23.45 -30.22 -8.01
C GLY A 163 23.01 -29.65 -9.35
N GLU A 164 23.95 -29.39 -10.25
CA GLU A 164 24.15 -30.14 -11.52
C GLU A 164 25.18 -29.43 -12.42
N GLU A 165 26.26 -30.12 -12.76
CA GLU A 165 27.24 -29.78 -13.81
C GLU A 165 26.75 -30.26 -15.19
N PRO A 166 27.16 -29.61 -16.31
CA PRO A 166 26.89 -30.09 -17.67
C PRO A 166 28.10 -30.80 -18.29
N ASP A 167 27.87 -31.97 -18.89
CA ASP A 167 28.88 -32.70 -19.66
C ASP A 167 28.90 -32.34 -21.15
N LEU A 168 30.12 -32.34 -21.69
CA LEU A 168 30.55 -31.96 -23.04
C LEU A 168 30.65 -33.17 -24.01
N TRP A 169 30.84 -32.82 -25.31
CA TRP A 169 31.44 -33.56 -26.44
C TRP A 169 30.51 -34.32 -27.43
N LYS A 170 30.70 -34.34 -28.77
CA LYS A 170 31.55 -33.64 -29.80
C LYS A 170 31.18 -34.21 -31.22
N PRO A 171 31.94 -34.05 -32.35
CA PRO A 171 31.54 -33.23 -33.52
C PRO A 171 31.58 -33.93 -34.92
N GLY A 172 31.30 -33.15 -35.97
CA GLY A 172 31.88 -33.27 -37.34
C GLY A 172 30.85 -33.22 -38.48
N SER A 173 31.10 -32.73 -39.70
CA SER A 173 32.16 -31.89 -40.31
C SER A 173 31.78 -31.63 -41.79
N VAL A 174 32.13 -30.43 -42.33
CA VAL A 174 32.46 -30.01 -43.74
C VAL A 174 31.49 -30.37 -44.91
N LEU A 175 31.19 -29.53 -45.92
CA LEU A 175 32.03 -28.86 -46.95
C LEU A 175 31.19 -27.77 -47.67
N LEU A 176 31.67 -26.52 -47.77
CA LEU A 176 32.33 -25.86 -48.94
C LEU A 176 31.39 -25.48 -50.11
N ASP A 177 31.25 -24.18 -50.39
CA ASP A 177 31.83 -23.62 -51.63
C ASP A 177 32.04 -22.10 -51.53
N ALA A 178 33.04 -21.62 -52.28
CA ALA A 178 33.66 -20.31 -52.20
C ALA A 178 33.14 -19.32 -53.25
N GLY A 179 33.30 -18.01 -53.00
CA GLY A 179 33.13 -16.96 -54.00
C GLY A 179 33.62 -15.59 -53.50
N PHE A 180 34.58 -15.01 -54.22
CA PHE A 180 35.41 -13.84 -53.87
C PHE A 180 34.81 -12.49 -54.38
N VAL A 181 34.67 -11.50 -53.48
CA VAL A 181 34.97 -10.02 -53.50
C VAL A 181 35.16 -9.31 -54.89
N PRO A 182 34.61 -8.08 -55.19
CA PRO A 182 35.09 -6.83 -54.55
C PRO A 182 34.20 -5.56 -54.39
N LYS A 183 34.58 -4.79 -53.34
CA LYS A 183 34.63 -3.33 -53.08
C LYS A 183 33.49 -2.34 -53.45
N GLU A 184 33.10 -1.64 -52.38
CA GLU A 184 32.81 -0.19 -52.21
C GLU A 184 31.59 0.49 -52.88
N GLU A 185 30.82 1.11 -51.97
CA GLU A 185 29.98 2.31 -52.10
C GLU A 185 28.73 2.26 -53.01
N LEU A 186 27.57 2.01 -52.38
CA LEU A 186 26.51 3.03 -52.40
C LEU A 186 25.56 2.85 -51.20
N SER A 187 25.40 3.94 -50.46
CA SER A 187 24.44 4.13 -49.39
C SER A 187 23.01 3.84 -49.85
N THR A 188 22.37 2.86 -49.21
CA THR A 188 20.94 2.94 -48.85
C THR A 188 20.77 2.23 -47.51
N GLN A 189 20.89 2.99 -46.41
CA GLN A 189 20.22 2.60 -45.17
C GLN A 189 18.73 2.50 -45.48
N SER A 190 18.21 1.28 -45.52
CA SER A 190 16.79 1.03 -45.41
C SER A 190 16.33 1.57 -44.06
N LEU A 191 15.59 2.68 -44.10
CA LEU A 191 14.88 3.21 -42.94
C LEU A 191 13.94 2.11 -42.42
N GLU A 192 14.23 1.60 -41.22
CA GLU A 192 13.25 0.85 -40.44
C GLU A 192 12.00 1.75 -40.28
N PRO A 193 10.78 1.20 -40.39
CA PRO A 193 9.57 2.00 -40.26
C PRO A 193 9.57 2.67 -38.88
N VAL A 194 9.55 4.01 -38.87
CA VAL A 194 9.38 4.79 -37.66
C VAL A 194 8.01 4.41 -37.10
N SER A 195 8.03 3.68 -35.98
CA SER A 195 6.86 3.38 -35.15
C SER A 195 5.89 4.57 -35.13
N GLN A 196 4.68 4.36 -35.63
CA GLN A 196 3.60 5.36 -35.61
C GLN A 196 2.71 5.23 -34.36
N GLY A 197 2.89 4.14 -33.62
CA GLY A 197 2.18 3.76 -32.41
C GLY A 197 0.97 2.86 -32.64
N ASP A 198 0.66 2.00 -31.67
CA ASP A 198 -0.45 1.03 -31.75
C ASP A 198 -1.82 1.75 -31.76
N PRO A 199 -2.54 1.79 -32.89
CA PRO A 199 -3.81 2.50 -33.00
C PRO A 199 -4.94 1.89 -32.14
N SER A 200 -4.80 0.61 -31.76
CA SER A 200 -5.77 -0.08 -30.90
C SER A 200 -5.64 0.34 -29.43
N CYS A 201 -4.52 0.94 -29.05
CA CYS A 201 -4.22 1.38 -27.69
C CYS A 201 -4.09 2.91 -27.58
N LYS A 202 -5.20 3.63 -27.80
CA LYS A 202 -5.19 5.09 -27.75
C LYS A 202 -5.43 5.63 -26.33
N VAL A 203 -4.34 5.78 -25.56
CA VAL A 203 -4.38 6.30 -24.17
C VAL A 203 -3.35 7.40 -23.93
N ASP A 204 -3.61 8.29 -22.97
CA ASP A 204 -2.69 9.35 -22.55
C ASP A 204 -2.07 9.00 -21.19
N LEU A 205 -0.78 8.67 -21.18
CA LEU A 205 -0.07 8.10 -20.04
C LEU A 205 0.85 9.11 -19.35
N SER A 206 0.73 9.19 -18.03
CA SER A 206 1.71 9.85 -17.16
C SER A 206 2.35 8.82 -16.24
N PHE A 207 3.67 8.62 -16.37
CA PHE A 207 4.43 7.87 -15.38
C PHE A 207 4.86 8.79 -14.23
N LEU A 208 4.43 8.46 -13.01
CA LEU A 208 4.87 9.12 -11.78
C LEU A 208 5.96 8.26 -11.17
N ILE A 209 7.22 8.62 -11.44
CA ILE A 209 8.38 7.87 -10.98
C ILE A 209 8.88 8.40 -9.63
N ASP A 210 9.25 7.47 -8.76
CA ASP A 210 9.84 7.79 -7.47
C ASP A 210 11.26 8.31 -7.70
N GLY A 211 11.51 9.57 -7.37
CA GLY A 211 12.82 10.21 -7.39
C GLY A 211 13.42 10.37 -6.00
N SER A 212 12.76 9.88 -4.95
CA SER A 212 13.17 10.02 -3.55
C SER A 212 14.55 9.44 -3.28
N SER A 213 15.15 9.84 -2.16
CA SER A 213 16.46 9.34 -1.76
C SER A 213 16.45 7.86 -1.34
N SER A 214 15.30 7.29 -0.97
CA SER A 214 15.18 5.93 -0.43
C SER A 214 15.56 4.84 -1.45
N ILE A 215 15.24 5.05 -2.72
CA ILE A 215 15.50 4.07 -3.78
C ILE A 215 16.99 4.03 -4.19
N GLY A 216 17.71 5.13 -4.03
CA GLY A 216 19.10 5.27 -4.49
C GLY A 216 19.32 5.11 -6.01
N LYS A 217 20.54 5.44 -6.46
CA LYS A 217 20.87 5.58 -7.90
C LYS A 217 20.72 4.29 -8.71
N ARG A 218 20.99 3.12 -8.11
CA ARG A 218 20.93 1.83 -8.81
C ARG A 218 19.48 1.44 -9.10
N ARG A 219 18.58 1.52 -8.12
CA ARG A 219 17.16 1.19 -8.31
C ARG A 219 16.48 2.23 -9.19
N PHE A 220 16.86 3.51 -9.08
CA PHE A 220 16.40 4.54 -10.01
C PHE A 220 16.76 4.21 -11.47
N ARG A 221 17.95 3.64 -11.74
CA ARG A 221 18.30 3.17 -13.10
C ARG A 221 17.40 2.03 -13.58
N ILE A 222 17.08 1.08 -12.70
CA ILE A 222 16.14 -0.03 -13.01
C ILE A 222 14.74 0.52 -13.30
N GLN A 223 14.27 1.50 -12.52
CA GLN A 223 13.01 2.19 -12.78
C GLN A 223 12.98 2.85 -14.17
N LYS A 224 14.04 3.58 -14.54
CA LYS A 224 14.15 4.19 -15.87
C LYS A 224 14.15 3.15 -16.98
N GLN A 225 14.85 2.03 -16.80
CA GLN A 225 14.84 0.94 -17.76
C GLN A 225 13.43 0.36 -17.94
N PHE A 226 12.70 0.15 -16.83
CA PHE A 226 11.31 -0.30 -16.90
C PHE A 226 10.41 0.65 -17.70
N LEU A 227 10.55 1.97 -17.52
CA LEU A 227 9.82 2.96 -18.31
C LEU A 227 10.15 2.85 -19.81
N ALA A 228 11.43 2.69 -20.15
CA ALA A 228 11.86 2.53 -21.54
C ALA A 228 11.31 1.23 -22.17
N ASP A 229 11.30 0.14 -21.41
CA ASP A 229 10.77 -1.15 -21.86
C ASP A 229 9.25 -1.07 -22.10
N VAL A 230 8.51 -0.38 -21.21
CA VAL A 230 7.07 -0.13 -21.39
C VAL A 230 6.80 0.77 -22.59
N ALA A 231 7.57 1.86 -22.75
CA ALA A 231 7.45 2.75 -23.91
C ALA A 231 7.70 2.03 -25.23
N GLN A 232 8.63 1.08 -25.26
CA GLN A 232 8.89 0.27 -26.44
C GLN A 232 7.80 -0.76 -26.68
N ALA A 233 7.31 -1.44 -25.63
CA ALA A 233 6.25 -2.43 -25.73
C ALA A 233 4.87 -1.85 -26.09
N LEU A 234 4.60 -0.60 -25.71
CA LEU A 234 3.38 0.12 -26.06
C LEU A 234 3.39 0.71 -27.47
N ASP A 235 4.56 0.76 -28.12
CA ASP A 235 4.73 1.49 -29.37
C ASP A 235 4.22 2.94 -29.22
N ILE A 236 4.91 3.77 -28.42
CA ILE A 236 4.47 5.15 -28.17
C ILE A 236 4.57 5.95 -29.46
N GLY A 237 3.47 6.60 -29.82
CA GLY A 237 3.37 7.37 -31.05
C GLY A 237 2.05 8.14 -31.18
N PRO A 238 1.97 9.09 -32.12
CA PRO A 238 0.80 9.95 -32.29
C PRO A 238 -0.46 9.18 -32.73
N ALA A 239 -0.32 8.06 -33.43
CA ALA A 239 -1.44 7.21 -33.81
C ALA A 239 -1.95 6.35 -32.64
N GLY A 240 -1.08 6.06 -31.66
CA GLY A 240 -1.36 5.17 -30.53
C GLY A 240 -1.29 5.86 -29.16
N PRO A 241 -0.63 5.23 -28.16
CA PRO A 241 -0.49 5.82 -26.83
C PRO A 241 0.52 6.97 -26.82
N LEU A 242 0.24 8.00 -26.03
CA LEU A 242 1.20 9.08 -25.71
C LEU A 242 1.70 8.89 -24.28
N MET A 243 2.98 9.18 -24.03
CA MET A 243 3.58 9.04 -22.71
C MET A 243 4.35 10.29 -22.30
N GLY A 244 4.15 10.75 -21.07
CA GLY A 244 5.07 11.66 -20.40
C GLY A 244 5.44 11.17 -19.01
N VAL A 245 6.41 11.86 -18.41
CA VAL A 245 7.02 11.44 -17.14
C VAL A 245 7.05 12.61 -16.16
N VAL A 246 6.56 12.34 -14.95
CA VAL A 246 6.66 13.19 -13.78
C VAL A 246 7.51 12.49 -12.75
N GLN A 247 8.56 13.16 -12.29
CA GLN A 247 9.37 12.65 -11.19
C GLN A 247 8.93 13.32 -9.90
N TYR A 248 8.65 12.53 -8.87
CA TYR A 248 8.32 13.05 -7.54
C TYR A 248 9.42 12.76 -6.53
N GLY A 249 9.36 13.50 -5.43
CA GLY A 249 10.32 13.52 -4.34
C GLY A 249 9.65 14.32 -3.23
N ASP A 250 10.32 15.35 -2.72
CA ASP A 250 9.63 16.37 -1.90
C ASP A 250 8.55 17.10 -2.71
N ASN A 251 8.86 17.46 -3.96
CA ASN A 251 7.95 18.14 -4.88
C ASN A 251 7.97 17.50 -6.27
N PRO A 252 6.79 17.22 -6.88
CA PRO A 252 6.71 16.68 -8.23
C PRO A 252 7.18 17.69 -9.28
N ALA A 253 7.82 17.21 -10.35
CA ALA A 253 8.12 17.99 -11.53
C ALA A 253 8.02 17.15 -12.80
N THR A 254 7.39 17.73 -13.82
CA THR A 254 7.36 17.18 -15.18
C THR A 254 8.77 17.13 -15.75
N GLN A 255 9.21 15.94 -16.16
CA GLN A 255 10.44 15.77 -16.94
C GLN A 255 10.18 16.07 -18.41
N PHE A 256 9.06 15.57 -18.92
CA PHE A 256 8.51 15.92 -20.23
C PHE A 256 7.02 15.55 -20.28
N ASN A 257 6.25 16.25 -21.13
CA ASN A 257 4.80 16.07 -21.27
C ASN A 257 4.44 15.18 -22.47
N LEU A 258 3.15 14.94 -22.68
CA LEU A 258 2.62 14.03 -23.70
C LEU A 258 2.99 14.41 -25.13
N LYS A 259 3.32 15.69 -25.38
CA LYS A 259 3.69 16.18 -26.71
C LYS A 259 5.19 16.36 -26.94
N THR A 260 6.02 16.09 -25.93
CA THR A 260 7.47 16.36 -26.04
C THR A 260 8.19 15.31 -26.89
N HIS A 261 7.86 14.03 -26.70
CA HIS A 261 8.46 12.91 -27.44
C HIS A 261 7.34 12.06 -28.05
N MET A 262 7.36 11.93 -29.38
CA MET A 262 6.28 11.32 -30.17
C MET A 262 6.66 9.97 -30.78
N ASN A 263 7.76 9.35 -30.35
CA ASN A 263 8.15 8.00 -30.74
C ASN A 263 8.92 7.30 -29.61
N SER A 264 8.85 5.96 -29.56
CA SER A 264 9.50 5.17 -28.51
C SER A 264 11.03 5.32 -28.45
N ARG A 265 11.71 5.57 -29.58
CA ARG A 265 13.17 5.68 -29.63
C ARG A 265 13.65 6.95 -28.92
N ASP A 266 13.08 8.10 -29.28
CA ASP A 266 13.41 9.38 -28.66
C ASP A 266 13.02 9.40 -27.19
N LEU A 267 11.86 8.83 -26.88
CA LEU A 267 11.37 8.70 -25.52
C LEU A 267 12.32 7.87 -24.65
N LYS A 268 12.84 6.75 -25.15
CA LYS A 268 13.87 5.95 -24.46
C LYS A 268 15.11 6.78 -24.14
N THR A 269 15.65 7.50 -25.12
CA THR A 269 16.83 8.36 -24.91
C THR A 269 16.54 9.49 -23.92
N ALA A 270 15.34 10.07 -23.93
CA ALA A 270 14.92 11.08 -22.97
C ALA A 270 14.80 10.52 -21.55
N ILE A 271 14.21 9.34 -21.39
CA ILE A 271 14.11 8.63 -20.12
C ILE A 271 15.50 8.38 -19.54
N GLU A 272 16.45 7.88 -20.34
CA GLU A 272 17.82 7.59 -19.90
C GLU A 272 18.52 8.83 -19.31
N LYS A 273 18.21 10.05 -19.79
CA LYS A 273 18.79 11.31 -19.33
C LYS A 273 18.19 11.84 -18.02
N ILE A 274 17.05 11.32 -17.56
CA ILE A 274 16.42 11.78 -16.32
C ILE A 274 17.38 11.54 -15.13
N THR A 275 17.62 12.59 -14.34
CA THR A 275 18.43 12.55 -13.12
C THR A 275 17.55 12.46 -11.89
N GLN A 276 18.01 11.72 -10.87
CA GLN A 276 17.30 11.55 -9.60
C GLN A 276 17.37 12.86 -8.78
N ARG A 277 16.22 13.35 -8.31
CA ARG A 277 16.12 14.61 -7.55
C ARG A 277 16.27 14.43 -6.04
N GLY A 278 15.99 13.25 -5.50
CA GLY A 278 16.02 12.97 -4.07
C GLY A 278 14.79 13.49 -3.32
N GLY A 279 14.85 13.43 -2.00
CA GLY A 279 13.79 13.86 -1.08
C GLY A 279 12.95 12.69 -0.54
N LEU A 280 11.76 13.00 -0.07
CA LEU A 280 10.75 12.05 0.42
C LEU A 280 9.96 11.40 -0.72
N SER A 281 9.16 10.36 -0.44
CA SER A 281 8.30 9.68 -1.43
C SER A 281 6.85 10.22 -1.39
N ASN A 282 6.67 11.53 -1.65
CA ASN A 282 5.34 12.17 -1.57
C ASN A 282 4.45 11.86 -2.78
N VAL A 283 3.85 10.67 -2.78
CA VAL A 283 2.97 10.17 -3.85
C VAL A 283 1.67 10.97 -3.93
N GLY A 284 1.05 11.31 -2.80
CA GLY A 284 -0.20 12.06 -2.78
C GLY A 284 -0.05 13.41 -3.48
N ARG A 285 1.04 14.13 -3.17
CA ARG A 285 1.40 15.37 -3.87
C ARG A 285 1.62 15.16 -5.36
N ALA A 286 2.29 14.07 -5.75
CA ALA A 286 2.52 13.74 -7.16
C ALA A 286 1.21 13.50 -7.93
N ILE A 287 0.29 12.74 -7.35
CA ILE A 287 -1.05 12.48 -7.92
C ILE A 287 -1.84 13.79 -8.04
N SER A 288 -1.79 14.64 -7.02
CA SER A 288 -2.45 15.96 -7.07
C SER A 288 -1.88 16.84 -8.18
N PHE A 289 -0.54 16.82 -8.36
CA PHE A 289 0.13 17.59 -9.40
C PHE A 289 -0.27 17.15 -10.80
N VAL A 290 -0.30 15.85 -11.09
CA VAL A 290 -0.71 15.37 -12.43
C VAL A 290 -2.16 15.67 -12.74
N THR A 291 -3.03 15.57 -11.72
CA THR A 291 -4.45 15.90 -11.83
C THR A 291 -4.67 17.36 -12.22
N LYS A 292 -3.93 18.28 -11.57
CA LYS A 292 -4.12 19.73 -11.77
C LYS A 292 -3.35 20.30 -12.95
N ASN A 293 -2.17 19.77 -13.25
CA ASN A 293 -1.22 20.44 -14.14
C ASN A 293 -0.84 19.62 -15.37
N PHE A 294 -0.78 18.28 -15.28
CA PHE A 294 -0.19 17.46 -16.34
C PHE A 294 -1.19 17.17 -17.46
N PHE A 295 -2.39 16.66 -17.10
CA PHE A 295 -3.42 16.25 -18.06
C PHE A 295 -4.20 17.44 -18.64
N SER A 296 -3.50 18.38 -19.27
CA SER A 296 -4.08 19.57 -19.90
C SER A 296 -3.85 19.57 -21.41
N LYS A 297 -4.71 20.28 -22.15
CA LYS A 297 -4.55 20.46 -23.61
C LYS A 297 -3.18 21.06 -23.96
N SER A 298 -2.69 22.02 -23.17
CA SER A 298 -1.37 22.65 -23.38
C SER A 298 -0.21 21.67 -23.26
N ASN A 299 -0.38 20.58 -22.50
CA ASN A 299 0.61 19.51 -22.33
C ASN A 299 0.43 18.31 -23.27
N GLY A 300 -0.51 18.38 -24.22
CA GLY A 300 -0.73 17.34 -25.22
C GLY A 300 -1.83 16.34 -24.87
N ASN A 301 -2.63 16.58 -23.82
CA ASN A 301 -3.80 15.74 -23.53
C ASN A 301 -4.81 15.86 -24.67
N ARG A 302 -5.23 14.71 -25.22
CA ARG A 302 -6.16 14.61 -26.35
C ARG A 302 -7.63 14.75 -25.92
N GLY A 303 -7.95 14.56 -24.65
CA GLY A 303 -9.30 14.68 -24.07
C GLY A 303 -10.30 13.59 -24.50
N GLY A 304 -10.17 13.03 -25.69
CA GLY A 304 -10.93 11.88 -26.19
C GLY A 304 -10.27 10.52 -25.92
N ALA A 305 -9.03 10.50 -25.39
CA ALA A 305 -8.33 9.29 -24.98
C ALA A 305 -8.39 9.14 -23.45
N PRO A 306 -8.48 7.92 -22.88
CA PRO A 306 -8.42 7.73 -21.44
C PRO A 306 -7.12 8.24 -20.83
N ASN A 307 -7.22 9.03 -19.76
CA ASN A 307 -6.07 9.47 -18.99
C ASN A 307 -5.64 8.35 -18.02
N VAL A 308 -4.36 8.00 -18.04
CA VAL A 308 -3.79 6.94 -17.19
C VAL A 308 -2.56 7.47 -16.45
N ALA A 309 -2.60 7.43 -15.11
CA ALA A 309 -1.46 7.72 -14.26
C ALA A 309 -0.87 6.41 -13.73
N VAL A 310 0.37 6.09 -14.07
CA VAL A 310 1.09 4.92 -13.53
C VAL A 310 2.03 5.41 -12.43
N VAL A 311 1.69 5.10 -11.19
CA VAL A 311 2.45 5.50 -9.99
C VAL A 311 3.37 4.36 -9.58
N MET A 312 4.65 4.65 -9.38
CA MET A 312 5.64 3.69 -8.90
C MET A 312 6.16 4.14 -7.56
N VAL A 313 6.13 3.28 -6.53
CA VAL A 313 6.67 3.57 -5.20
C VAL A 313 7.54 2.43 -4.69
N ASP A 314 8.64 2.77 -4.01
CA ASP A 314 9.49 1.83 -3.26
C ASP A 314 9.00 1.75 -1.81
N GLY A 315 8.38 0.63 -1.44
CA GLY A 315 7.75 0.46 -0.13
C GLY A 315 6.39 1.15 -0.04
N TRP A 316 6.36 2.34 0.59
CA TRP A 316 5.12 3.07 0.87
C TRP A 316 5.30 4.59 0.79
N PRO A 317 4.22 5.35 0.50
CA PRO A 317 4.26 6.80 0.47
C PRO A 317 4.62 7.44 1.80
N THR A 318 5.26 8.62 1.76
CA THR A 318 5.52 9.45 2.94
C THR A 318 4.40 10.44 3.25
N ASP A 319 3.38 10.54 2.39
CA ASP A 319 2.18 11.36 2.55
C ASP A 319 0.90 10.54 2.33
N LYS A 320 -0.26 11.13 2.65
CA LYS A 320 -1.56 10.50 2.41
C LYS A 320 -1.91 10.58 0.93
N VAL A 321 -2.40 9.49 0.35
CA VAL A 321 -2.74 9.40 -1.07
C VAL A 321 -4.24 9.44 -1.33
N GLU A 322 -5.07 9.09 -0.35
CA GLU A 322 -6.53 8.93 -0.51
C GLU A 322 -7.19 10.16 -1.16
N GLU A 323 -6.96 11.35 -0.61
CA GLU A 323 -7.63 12.57 -1.06
C GLU A 323 -7.16 13.03 -2.45
N ALA A 324 -5.85 12.97 -2.71
CA ALA A 324 -5.31 13.32 -4.02
C ALA A 324 -5.76 12.34 -5.10
N SER A 325 -5.77 11.05 -4.77
CA SER A 325 -6.23 10.00 -5.68
C SER A 325 -7.71 10.09 -5.92
N ARG A 326 -8.51 10.43 -4.90
CA ARG A 326 -9.94 10.73 -5.07
C ARG A 326 -10.12 11.80 -6.15
N LEU A 327 -9.50 12.97 -6.01
CA LEU A 327 -9.60 14.05 -7.00
C LEU A 327 -9.19 13.60 -8.42
N ALA A 328 -8.13 12.81 -8.53
CA ALA A 328 -7.69 12.26 -9.80
C ALA A 328 -8.76 11.36 -10.45
N ARG A 329 -9.32 10.42 -9.68
CA ARG A 329 -10.38 9.51 -10.14
C ARG A 329 -11.64 10.27 -10.54
N GLU A 330 -12.02 11.28 -9.78
CA GLU A 330 -13.17 12.13 -10.10
C GLU A 330 -12.96 12.94 -11.38
N SER A 331 -11.70 13.29 -11.68
CA SER A 331 -11.29 13.92 -12.95
C SER A 331 -11.15 12.92 -14.11
N GLY A 332 -11.55 11.66 -13.91
CA GLY A 332 -11.51 10.62 -14.94
C GLY A 332 -10.12 10.01 -15.18
N ILE A 333 -9.17 10.20 -14.27
CA ILE A 333 -7.82 9.64 -14.38
C ILE A 333 -7.79 8.22 -13.81
N ASN A 334 -7.37 7.26 -14.62
CA ASN A 334 -7.14 5.88 -14.21
C ASN A 334 -5.78 5.72 -13.55
N ILE A 335 -5.75 5.44 -12.25
CA ILE A 335 -4.49 5.25 -11.52
C ILE A 335 -4.12 3.76 -11.52
N PHE A 336 -2.96 3.43 -12.08
CA PHE A 336 -2.26 2.18 -11.83
C PHE A 336 -1.21 2.39 -10.74
N PHE A 337 -1.16 1.48 -9.78
CA PHE A 337 -0.27 1.61 -8.63
C PHE A 337 0.70 0.43 -8.58
N ILE A 338 1.97 0.69 -8.83
CA ILE A 338 3.06 -0.27 -8.80
C ILE A 338 3.80 -0.11 -7.48
N THR A 339 3.63 -1.09 -6.60
CA THR A 339 4.33 -1.14 -5.31
C THR A 339 5.51 -2.10 -5.45
N ILE A 340 6.73 -1.59 -5.33
CA ILE A 340 7.95 -2.40 -5.33
C ILE A 340 8.41 -2.55 -3.88
N GLU A 341 8.74 -3.77 -3.44
CA GLU A 341 9.19 -4.06 -2.07
C GLU A 341 8.24 -3.48 -0.99
N GLY A 342 6.93 -3.74 -1.15
CA GLY A 342 5.90 -3.24 -0.23
C GLY A 342 6.11 -3.66 1.23
N ALA A 343 5.48 -2.92 2.15
CA ALA A 343 5.64 -3.11 3.60
C ALA A 343 5.35 -4.55 4.06
N VAL A 344 6.30 -5.15 4.78
CA VAL A 344 6.09 -6.44 5.47
C VAL A 344 5.30 -6.23 6.77
N GLU A 345 4.80 -7.32 7.39
CA GLU A 345 3.83 -7.25 8.49
C GLU A 345 4.27 -6.38 9.68
N ASN A 346 5.54 -6.46 10.06
CA ASN A 346 6.13 -5.68 11.15
C ASN A 346 6.35 -4.19 10.80
N GLU A 347 6.29 -3.85 9.51
CA GLU A 347 6.45 -2.48 8.99
C GLU A 347 5.11 -1.78 8.76
N LYS A 348 4.00 -2.53 8.65
CA LYS A 348 2.65 -1.96 8.41
C LYS A 348 2.25 -0.89 9.43
N GLN A 349 2.72 -0.99 10.68
CA GLN A 349 2.48 0.01 11.72
C GLN A 349 3.12 1.38 11.45
N TYR A 350 4.13 1.44 10.57
CA TYR A 350 4.82 2.68 10.17
C TYR A 350 4.26 3.29 8.89
N VAL A 351 3.34 2.59 8.23
CA VAL A 351 2.67 3.09 7.02
C VAL A 351 1.65 4.15 7.46
N LEU A 352 1.88 5.40 7.02
CA LEU A 352 1.04 6.54 7.36
C LEU A 352 -0.44 6.32 6.99
N GLU A 353 -0.66 5.67 5.84
CA GLU A 353 -1.98 5.35 5.33
C GLU A 353 -2.05 3.87 4.93
N PRO A 354 -2.58 2.99 5.79
CA PRO A 354 -2.77 1.58 5.46
C PRO A 354 -3.64 1.43 4.20
N ASN A 355 -3.36 0.40 3.41
CA ASN A 355 -4.06 0.13 2.15
C ASN A 355 -3.98 1.29 1.14
N PHE A 356 -2.94 2.13 1.18
CA PHE A 356 -2.75 3.27 0.26
C PHE A 356 -2.95 2.90 -1.21
N ALA A 357 -2.46 1.74 -1.67
CA ALA A 357 -2.60 1.31 -3.06
C ALA A 357 -4.08 1.09 -3.42
N ASN A 358 -4.84 0.42 -2.53
CA ASN A 358 -6.27 0.19 -2.71
C ASN A 358 -7.07 1.51 -2.69
N LYS A 359 -6.65 2.46 -1.85
CA LYS A 359 -7.26 3.79 -1.77
C LYS A 359 -6.92 4.68 -2.96
N ALA A 360 -5.83 4.40 -3.67
CA ALA A 360 -5.37 5.18 -4.81
C ALA A 360 -6.03 4.76 -6.13
N VAL A 361 -6.17 3.46 -6.36
CA VAL A 361 -6.66 2.91 -7.62
C VAL A 361 -8.17 3.03 -7.81
N CYS A 362 -8.63 2.79 -9.04
CA CYS A 362 -10.06 2.85 -9.40
C CYS A 362 -10.90 1.74 -8.77
N ARG A 363 -10.35 0.53 -8.67
CA ARG A 363 -11.03 -0.66 -8.13
C ARG A 363 -10.01 -1.57 -7.46
N THR A 364 -10.40 -2.21 -6.37
CA THR A 364 -9.54 -3.09 -5.57
C THR A 364 -9.58 -4.56 -6.03
N ASN A 365 -9.87 -4.80 -7.31
CA ASN A 365 -9.97 -6.14 -7.91
C ASN A 365 -8.61 -6.70 -8.42
N GLY A 366 -7.49 -6.06 -8.08
CA GLY A 366 -6.15 -6.43 -8.52
C GLY A 366 -5.80 -6.04 -9.96
N PHE A 367 -6.72 -5.43 -10.72
CA PHE A 367 -6.45 -4.96 -12.08
C PHE A 367 -5.53 -3.74 -12.09
N TYR A 368 -5.78 -2.75 -11.24
CA TYR A 368 -5.02 -1.51 -11.24
C TYR A 368 -3.75 -1.55 -10.39
N SER A 369 -3.60 -2.57 -9.54
CA SER A 369 -2.46 -2.70 -8.64
C SER A 369 -1.50 -3.77 -9.14
N LEU A 370 -0.19 -3.47 -9.07
CA LEU A 370 0.90 -4.40 -9.38
C LEU A 370 1.86 -4.43 -8.19
N ASN A 371 1.94 -5.57 -7.52
CA ASN A 371 2.88 -5.77 -6.42
C ASN A 371 4.12 -6.50 -6.92
N VAL A 372 5.28 -5.85 -6.82
CA VAL A 372 6.57 -6.36 -7.27
C VAL A 372 7.41 -6.67 -6.04
N GLN A 373 7.83 -7.94 -5.89
CA GLN A 373 8.51 -8.41 -4.69
C GLN A 373 9.92 -7.82 -4.51
N ASN A 374 10.60 -7.49 -5.60
CA ASN A 374 11.94 -6.91 -5.59
C ASN A 374 12.21 -6.17 -6.90
N TRP A 375 13.16 -5.25 -6.86
CA TRP A 375 13.52 -4.43 -8.03
C TRP A 375 13.92 -5.22 -9.28
N TYR A 376 14.56 -6.38 -9.13
CA TYR A 376 14.91 -7.21 -10.27
C TYR A 376 13.69 -7.82 -10.95
N GLY A 377 12.61 -8.09 -10.21
CA GLY A 377 11.36 -8.63 -10.74
C GLY A 377 10.51 -7.62 -11.52
N LEU A 378 10.84 -6.33 -11.48
CA LEU A 378 10.04 -5.25 -12.08
C LEU A 378 9.83 -5.43 -13.59
N HIS A 379 10.83 -5.94 -14.32
CA HIS A 379 10.70 -6.20 -15.76
C HIS A 379 9.56 -7.18 -16.10
N LYS A 380 9.22 -8.10 -15.18
CA LYS A 380 8.12 -9.06 -15.37
C LYS A 380 6.75 -8.39 -15.40
N SER A 381 6.66 -7.16 -14.90
CA SER A 381 5.43 -6.37 -14.87
C SER A 381 5.17 -5.58 -16.15
N VAL A 382 6.12 -5.52 -17.10
CA VAL A 382 5.97 -4.76 -18.36
C VAL A 382 4.75 -5.26 -19.15
N GLN A 383 4.73 -6.55 -19.50
CA GLN A 383 3.64 -7.13 -20.30
C GLN A 383 2.27 -7.09 -19.59
N PRO A 384 2.18 -7.46 -18.29
CA PRO A 384 0.94 -7.27 -17.53
C PRO A 384 0.46 -5.82 -17.51
N LEU A 385 1.35 -4.83 -17.37
CA LEU A 385 0.97 -3.41 -17.36
C LEU A 385 0.46 -2.98 -18.73
N VAL A 386 1.23 -3.24 -19.79
CA VAL A 386 0.88 -2.92 -21.19
C VAL A 386 -0.51 -3.44 -21.54
N LYS A 387 -0.77 -4.72 -21.27
CA LYS A 387 -2.07 -5.34 -21.54
C LYS A 387 -3.23 -4.64 -20.81
N ARG A 388 -3.02 -4.24 -19.54
CA ARG A 388 -4.07 -3.61 -18.73
C ARG A 388 -4.29 -2.14 -19.07
N VAL A 389 -3.24 -1.44 -19.46
CA VAL A 389 -3.29 -0.05 -19.93
C VAL A 389 -3.99 0.05 -21.28
N CYS A 390 -3.82 -0.93 -22.16
CA CYS A 390 -4.49 -0.95 -23.47
C CYS A 390 -5.92 -1.51 -23.43
N ASP A 391 -6.37 -2.06 -22.31
CA ASP A 391 -7.74 -2.55 -22.13
C ASP A 391 -8.68 -1.37 -21.80
N THR A 392 -8.95 -0.55 -22.82
CA THR A 392 -9.67 0.73 -22.70
C THR A 392 -11.09 0.57 -22.17
N ASP A 393 -11.76 -0.55 -22.46
CA ASP A 393 -13.08 -0.89 -21.91
C ASP A 393 -13.06 -1.07 -20.39
N ARG A 394 -11.94 -1.54 -19.85
CA ARG A 394 -11.72 -1.67 -18.40
C ARG A 394 -11.11 -0.44 -17.76
N LEU A 395 -10.63 0.55 -18.53
CA LEU A 395 -10.13 1.84 -18.03
C LEU A 395 -11.27 2.78 -17.60
N ALA A 396 -12.08 2.32 -16.65
CA ALA A 396 -13.23 3.02 -16.11
C ALA A 396 -13.04 3.42 -14.63
N CYS A 397 -12.05 4.29 -14.36
CA CYS A 397 -12.08 5.22 -13.23
C CYS A 397 -13.15 6.30 -13.39
N SER A 398 -13.82 6.37 -14.55
CA SER A 398 -15.02 7.17 -14.71
C SER A 398 -16.00 6.78 -13.61
N LYS A 399 -16.33 7.72 -12.73
CA LYS A 399 -17.52 7.68 -11.87
C LYS A 399 -18.64 6.96 -12.64
N THR A 400 -19.09 5.80 -12.15
CA THR A 400 -20.28 5.12 -12.65
C THR A 400 -21.34 5.13 -11.55
N CYS A 401 -22.57 4.85 -11.94
CA CYS A 401 -23.65 4.62 -10.99
C CYS A 401 -23.38 3.51 -9.97
N LEU A 402 -22.51 2.55 -10.31
CA LEU A 402 -22.30 1.35 -9.50
C LEU A 402 -21.20 1.51 -8.44
N ASN A 403 -20.34 2.51 -8.55
CA ASN A 403 -19.17 2.69 -7.67
C ASN A 403 -19.08 4.08 -7.03
N SER A 404 -20.07 4.94 -7.21
CA SER A 404 -20.02 6.35 -6.77
C SER A 404 -21.24 6.80 -5.95
N ALA A 405 -21.70 5.95 -5.03
CA ALA A 405 -22.85 6.25 -4.17
C ALA A 405 -22.65 5.85 -2.70
N ASP A 406 -23.31 6.55 -1.80
CA ASP A 406 -23.60 6.09 -0.43
C ASP A 406 -25.08 5.67 -0.41
N ILE A 407 -25.33 4.38 -0.21
CA ILE A 407 -26.65 3.77 -0.28
C ILE A 407 -27.14 3.41 1.12
N GLY A 408 -28.11 4.17 1.62
CA GLY A 408 -28.76 3.91 2.90
C GLY A 408 -30.09 3.18 2.70
N PHE A 409 -30.20 1.97 3.23
CA PHE A 409 -31.46 1.23 3.28
C PHE A 409 -32.24 1.64 4.53
N VAL A 410 -33.52 2.01 4.36
CA VAL A 410 -34.45 2.30 5.45
C VAL A 410 -35.54 1.24 5.41
N ILE A 411 -35.48 0.30 6.36
CA ILE A 411 -36.15 -1.00 6.29
C ILE A 411 -37.27 -1.06 7.32
N ASP A 412 -38.50 -1.23 6.85
CA ASP A 412 -39.66 -1.47 7.69
C ASP A 412 -39.56 -2.83 8.39
N GLY A 413 -39.58 -2.79 9.73
CA GLY A 413 -39.57 -3.97 10.61
C GLY A 413 -40.88 -4.15 11.37
N SER A 414 -41.96 -3.50 10.92
CA SER A 414 -43.26 -3.49 11.59
C SER A 414 -43.94 -4.85 11.64
N SER A 415 -44.98 -4.94 12.47
CA SER A 415 -45.75 -6.16 12.69
C SER A 415 -46.50 -6.65 11.45
N SER A 416 -46.87 -5.76 10.52
CA SER A 416 -47.54 -6.11 9.26
C SER A 416 -46.63 -6.89 8.32
N VAL A 417 -45.33 -6.60 8.34
CA VAL A 417 -44.33 -7.32 7.54
C VAL A 417 -44.26 -8.77 8.01
N GLY A 418 -44.04 -9.00 9.30
CA GLY A 418 -43.86 -10.33 9.87
C GLY A 418 -42.49 -10.95 9.57
N THR A 419 -42.13 -11.98 10.33
CA THR A 419 -40.77 -12.57 10.35
C THR A 419 -40.34 -13.18 9.03
N GLY A 420 -41.25 -13.88 8.33
CA GLY A 420 -40.97 -14.54 7.05
C GLY A 420 -40.68 -13.52 5.95
N ASN A 421 -41.59 -12.57 5.74
CA ASN A 421 -41.43 -11.52 4.74
C ASN A 421 -40.25 -10.60 5.03
N PHE A 422 -39.94 -10.34 6.30
CA PHE A 422 -38.75 -9.56 6.67
C PHE A 422 -37.46 -10.22 6.16
N ARG A 423 -37.39 -11.56 6.11
CA ARG A 423 -36.26 -12.26 5.47
C ARG A 423 -36.22 -12.02 3.96
N THR A 424 -37.37 -11.99 3.29
CA THR A 424 -37.46 -11.64 1.86
C THR A 424 -37.00 -10.20 1.60
N VAL A 425 -37.36 -9.25 2.47
CA VAL A 425 -36.87 -7.86 2.40
C VAL A 425 -35.34 -7.80 2.54
N LEU A 426 -34.75 -8.51 3.51
CA LEU A 426 -33.29 -8.57 3.65
C LEU A 426 -32.60 -9.23 2.45
N GLN A 427 -33.23 -10.24 1.83
CA GLN A 427 -32.73 -10.83 0.58
C GLN A 427 -32.76 -9.83 -0.57
N PHE A 428 -33.83 -9.04 -0.69
CA PHE A 428 -33.93 -7.96 -1.66
C PHE A 428 -32.81 -6.92 -1.46
N VAL A 429 -32.61 -6.43 -0.22
CA VAL A 429 -31.53 -5.49 0.14
C VAL A 429 -30.16 -6.06 -0.21
N ALA A 430 -29.92 -7.34 0.09
CA ALA A 430 -28.68 -8.02 -0.26
C ALA A 430 -28.50 -8.14 -1.79
N ASN A 431 -29.56 -8.48 -2.53
CA ASN A 431 -29.51 -8.64 -3.98
C ASN A 431 -29.27 -7.32 -4.72
N LEU A 432 -29.83 -6.22 -4.23
CA LEU A 432 -29.56 -4.90 -4.74
C LEU A 432 -28.12 -4.47 -4.43
N SER A 433 -27.67 -4.66 -3.18
CA SER A 433 -26.30 -4.36 -2.75
C SER A 433 -25.23 -5.10 -3.58
N LYS A 434 -25.51 -6.34 -4.01
CA LYS A 434 -24.59 -7.14 -4.85
C LYS A 434 -24.25 -6.46 -6.19
N LYS A 435 -25.16 -5.64 -6.74
CA LYS A 435 -25.00 -4.97 -8.04
C LYS A 435 -23.98 -3.83 -8.01
N PHE A 436 -23.71 -3.27 -6.84
CA PHE A 436 -22.76 -2.18 -6.67
C PHE A 436 -21.35 -2.69 -6.36
N ASP A 437 -20.34 -1.92 -6.72
CA ASP A 437 -18.95 -2.16 -6.33
C ASP A 437 -18.71 -1.54 -4.96
N ILE A 438 -18.70 -2.38 -3.91
CA ILE A 438 -18.64 -1.94 -2.51
C ILE A 438 -17.19 -1.89 -2.03
N SER A 439 -16.75 -0.69 -1.62
CA SER A 439 -15.47 -0.46 -0.94
C SER A 439 -15.52 0.82 -0.09
N ASP A 440 -14.49 1.09 0.71
CA ASP A 440 -14.34 2.35 1.48
C ASP A 440 -14.21 3.61 0.59
N THR A 441 -13.80 3.42 -0.66
CA THR A 441 -13.57 4.45 -1.66
C THR A 441 -14.60 4.43 -2.80
N ASP A 442 -15.30 3.32 -3.01
CA ASP A 442 -16.38 3.13 -4.00
C ASP A 442 -17.76 3.28 -3.34
N THR A 443 -18.71 2.41 -3.64
CA THR A 443 -20.05 2.46 -3.05
C THR A 443 -19.99 2.01 -1.60
N ARG A 444 -20.62 2.78 -0.69
CA ARG A 444 -20.77 2.40 0.72
C ARG A 444 -22.23 2.13 1.03
N VAL A 445 -22.48 1.18 1.92
CA VAL A 445 -23.84 0.74 2.26
C VAL A 445 -24.06 0.88 3.76
N GLY A 446 -25.21 1.41 4.14
CA GLY A 446 -25.68 1.46 5.52
C GLY A 446 -27.13 1.01 5.61
N ALA A 447 -27.57 0.63 6.82
CA ALA A 447 -28.94 0.19 7.04
C ALA A 447 -29.50 0.77 8.34
N VAL A 448 -30.72 1.28 8.24
CA VAL A 448 -31.59 1.69 9.33
C VAL A 448 -32.81 0.79 9.29
N GLN A 449 -33.20 0.25 10.44
CA GLN A 449 -34.48 -0.43 10.63
C GLN A 449 -35.42 0.48 11.42
N TYR A 450 -36.71 0.45 11.11
CA TYR A 450 -37.70 1.23 11.85
C TYR A 450 -38.99 0.46 12.14
N THR A 451 -39.61 0.84 13.26
CA THR A 451 -40.98 0.48 13.63
C THR A 451 -41.69 1.73 14.18
N TYR A 452 -42.12 1.72 15.45
CA TYR A 452 -42.37 2.94 16.24
C TYR A 452 -41.06 3.69 16.54
N GLU A 453 -39.98 2.93 16.74
CA GLU A 453 -38.63 3.42 17.03
C GLU A 453 -37.68 3.14 15.86
N GLN A 454 -36.56 3.85 15.78
CA GLN A 454 -35.58 3.74 14.71
C GLN A 454 -34.23 3.28 15.26
N ARG A 455 -33.57 2.38 14.52
CA ARG A 455 -32.25 1.86 14.89
C ARG A 455 -31.30 1.86 13.70
N LEU A 456 -30.09 2.36 13.93
CA LEU A 456 -28.97 2.14 13.02
C LEU A 456 -28.46 0.71 13.19
N GLU A 457 -28.67 -0.14 12.19
CA GLU A 457 -28.15 -1.50 12.18
C GLU A 457 -26.65 -1.50 11.85
N PHE A 458 -26.24 -0.68 10.86
CA PHE A 458 -24.84 -0.37 10.59
C PHE A 458 -24.67 0.89 9.73
N GLY A 459 -23.58 1.62 9.97
CA GLY A 459 -23.21 2.84 9.23
C GLY A 459 -22.38 2.58 7.97
N PHE A 460 -22.18 3.63 7.15
CA PHE A 460 -21.37 3.58 5.91
C PHE A 460 -19.89 3.25 6.13
N ASP A 461 -19.38 3.41 7.35
CA ASP A 461 -17.99 3.25 7.75
C ASP A 461 -17.71 1.92 8.46
N GLN A 462 -18.74 1.13 8.77
CA GLN A 462 -18.61 -0.07 9.57
C GLN A 462 -18.15 -1.30 8.77
N TYR A 463 -18.56 -1.42 7.51
CA TYR A 463 -18.21 -2.54 6.64
C TYR A 463 -17.74 -2.01 5.28
N THR A 464 -16.51 -2.38 4.91
CA THR A 464 -15.83 -1.83 3.73
C THR A 464 -15.64 -2.86 2.62
N THR A 465 -16.15 -4.08 2.77
CA THR A 465 -16.09 -5.12 1.75
C THR A 465 -17.48 -5.63 1.40
N LYS A 466 -17.68 -6.00 0.13
CA LYS A 466 -18.96 -6.58 -0.34
C LYS A 466 -19.38 -7.79 0.50
N PRO A 467 -18.52 -8.80 0.80
CA PRO A 467 -18.92 -9.93 1.64
C PRO A 467 -19.38 -9.52 3.06
N ASP A 468 -18.69 -8.57 3.69
CA ASP A 468 -19.01 -8.13 5.06
C ASP A 468 -20.36 -7.42 5.12
N VAL A 469 -20.64 -6.53 4.16
CA VAL A 469 -21.95 -5.87 4.02
C VAL A 469 -23.06 -6.90 3.83
N LEU A 470 -22.87 -7.87 2.93
CA LEU A 470 -23.89 -8.89 2.67
C LEU A 470 -24.13 -9.79 3.90
N ASN A 471 -23.10 -10.06 4.69
CA ASN A 471 -23.23 -10.81 5.93
C ASN A 471 -23.89 -9.97 7.04
N ALA A 472 -23.62 -8.67 7.11
CA ALA A 472 -24.26 -7.76 8.04
C ALA A 472 -25.77 -7.64 7.79
N ILE A 473 -26.17 -7.46 6.52
CA ILE A 473 -27.60 -7.41 6.11
C ILE A 473 -28.33 -8.67 6.57
N LYS A 474 -27.76 -9.86 6.37
CA LYS A 474 -28.38 -11.14 6.78
C LYS A 474 -28.59 -11.27 8.29
N ARG A 475 -27.76 -10.60 9.11
CA ARG A 475 -27.81 -10.68 10.57
C ARG A 475 -28.79 -9.70 11.20
N VAL A 476 -29.37 -8.77 10.43
CA VAL A 476 -30.39 -7.84 10.94
C VAL A 476 -31.57 -8.65 11.50
N GLY A 477 -31.94 -8.34 12.73
CA GLY A 477 -33.03 -9.00 13.46
C GLY A 477 -34.39 -8.40 13.12
N TYR A 478 -35.44 -9.19 13.19
CA TYR A 478 -36.81 -8.67 13.13
C TYR A 478 -37.24 -8.19 14.53
N TRP A 479 -37.89 -7.04 14.62
CA TRP A 479 -38.24 -6.42 15.91
C TRP A 479 -39.75 -6.19 16.12
N SER A 480 -40.58 -6.10 15.07
CA SER A 480 -42.03 -5.89 15.18
C SER A 480 -42.41 -4.54 15.82
N GLY A 481 -43.57 -4.00 15.46
CA GLY A 481 -44.05 -2.71 15.96
C GLY A 481 -44.94 -2.00 14.94
N GLY A 482 -45.06 -0.67 15.07
CA GLY A 482 -45.78 0.17 14.12
C GLY A 482 -44.93 0.63 12.97
N THR A 483 -45.45 1.57 12.16
CA THR A 483 -44.80 2.03 10.93
C THR A 483 -44.67 3.57 10.95
N SER A 484 -43.63 4.08 11.61
CA SER A 484 -43.34 5.53 11.68
C SER A 484 -42.30 5.93 10.60
N THR A 485 -42.74 6.01 9.35
CA THR A 485 -41.90 6.22 8.18
C THR A 485 -41.30 7.63 8.13
N GLY A 486 -42.04 8.67 8.56
CA GLY A 486 -41.54 10.04 8.61
C GLY A 486 -40.37 10.21 9.57
N ALA A 487 -40.50 9.65 10.77
CA ALA A 487 -39.44 9.58 11.78
C ALA A 487 -38.23 8.76 11.27
N ALA A 488 -38.47 7.68 10.53
CA ALA A 488 -37.41 6.87 9.91
C ALA A 488 -36.58 7.67 8.91
N ILE A 489 -37.21 8.48 8.06
CA ILE A 489 -36.51 9.37 7.11
C ILE A 489 -35.62 10.36 7.88
N ASN A 490 -36.17 11.05 8.89
CA ASN A 490 -35.39 12.00 9.70
C ASN A 490 -34.21 11.34 10.42
N TYR A 491 -34.43 10.16 11.01
CA TYR A 491 -33.38 9.41 11.68
C TYR A 491 -32.28 9.00 10.70
N ALA A 492 -32.64 8.52 9.51
CA ALA A 492 -31.67 8.17 8.46
C ALA A 492 -30.86 9.40 8.03
N LEU A 493 -31.48 10.56 7.90
CA LEU A 493 -30.77 11.80 7.57
C LEU A 493 -29.72 12.18 8.62
N GLU A 494 -30.08 12.11 9.91
CA GLU A 494 -29.21 12.56 11.00
C GLU A 494 -28.15 11.53 11.42
N GLN A 495 -28.51 10.24 11.45
CA GLN A 495 -27.63 9.18 11.97
C GLN A 495 -26.81 8.48 10.88
N LEU A 496 -27.31 8.45 9.64
CA LEU A 496 -26.66 7.77 8.52
C LEU A 496 -26.11 8.77 7.48
N PHE A 497 -26.97 9.55 6.82
CA PHE A 497 -26.56 10.42 5.70
C PHE A 497 -25.73 11.63 6.11
N LYS A 498 -25.76 12.05 7.38
CA LYS A 498 -24.84 13.05 7.94
C LYS A 498 -23.37 12.62 7.86
N LYS A 499 -23.10 11.30 7.88
CA LYS A 499 -21.76 10.70 7.72
C LYS A 499 -21.41 10.38 6.27
N SER A 500 -22.27 10.77 5.31
CA SER A 500 -21.99 10.60 3.90
C SER A 500 -20.81 11.48 3.47
N LYS A 501 -19.96 10.95 2.59
CA LYS A 501 -18.81 11.70 2.04
C LYS A 501 -19.35 12.76 1.07
N PRO A 502 -18.87 14.02 1.07
CA PRO A 502 -19.40 15.09 0.22
C PRO A 502 -19.50 14.77 -1.27
N ASN A 503 -18.63 13.88 -1.78
CA ASN A 503 -18.53 13.56 -3.20
C ASN A 503 -19.24 12.25 -3.59
N LYS A 504 -20.07 11.69 -2.69
CA LYS A 504 -20.89 10.51 -2.95
C LYS A 504 -22.32 10.94 -3.23
N ARG A 505 -22.94 10.32 -4.24
CA ARG A 505 -24.40 10.44 -4.41
C ARG A 505 -25.08 9.75 -3.25
N LYS A 506 -25.99 10.45 -2.59
CA LYS A 506 -26.73 9.93 -1.44
C LYS A 506 -28.00 9.27 -1.97
N LEU A 507 -28.07 7.95 -1.89
CA LEU A 507 -29.24 7.19 -2.32
C LEU A 507 -29.91 6.60 -1.07
N MET A 508 -31.14 6.99 -0.79
CA MET A 508 -31.97 6.39 0.24
C MET A 508 -32.95 5.42 -0.41
N ILE A 509 -32.93 4.17 0.02
CA ILE A 509 -33.85 3.14 -0.46
C ILE A 509 -34.76 2.76 0.70
N LEU A 510 -35.96 3.32 0.69
CA LEU A 510 -36.97 3.13 1.72
C LEU A 510 -37.90 2.00 1.32
N ILE A 511 -38.12 1.04 2.21
CA ILE A 511 -38.96 -0.13 1.98
C ILE A 511 -40.04 -0.15 3.05
N THR A 512 -41.31 -0.22 2.67
CA THR A 512 -42.46 -0.27 3.58
C THR A 512 -43.58 -1.16 3.03
N ASP A 513 -44.40 -1.73 3.92
CA ASP A 513 -45.53 -2.60 3.54
C ASP A 513 -46.91 -2.01 3.85
N GLY A 514 -46.97 -0.78 4.37
CA GLY A 514 -48.20 -0.18 4.86
C GLY A 514 -48.15 1.34 4.93
N ARG A 515 -49.24 1.92 5.47
CA ARG A 515 -49.39 3.36 5.66
C ARG A 515 -48.61 3.84 6.88
N SER A 516 -47.95 4.99 6.76
CA SER A 516 -47.25 5.61 7.88
C SER A 516 -48.22 6.10 8.96
N TYR A 517 -47.81 6.03 10.23
CA TYR A 517 -48.53 6.62 11.36
C TYR A 517 -48.23 8.11 11.58
N ASP A 518 -47.18 8.61 10.94
CA ASP A 518 -46.74 10.00 11.00
C ASP A 518 -46.61 10.63 9.60
N ASP A 519 -46.47 11.96 9.56
CA ASP A 519 -46.38 12.70 8.30
C ASP A 519 -45.04 12.45 7.60
N VAL A 520 -45.10 11.99 6.35
CA VAL A 520 -43.93 11.70 5.52
C VAL A 520 -43.50 12.87 4.62
N ARG A 521 -44.37 13.88 4.44
CA ARG A 521 -44.17 14.98 3.47
C ARG A 521 -42.98 15.85 3.84
N ILE A 522 -42.96 16.36 5.07
CA ILE A 522 -41.89 17.26 5.52
C ILE A 522 -40.53 16.53 5.58
N PRO A 523 -40.41 15.31 6.17
CA PRO A 523 -39.15 14.58 6.18
C PRO A 523 -38.62 14.27 4.77
N ALA A 524 -39.49 13.86 3.83
CA ALA A 524 -39.11 13.58 2.46
C ALA A 524 -38.58 14.85 1.75
N MET A 525 -39.29 15.97 1.88
CA MET A 525 -38.85 17.26 1.33
C MET A 525 -37.48 17.67 1.87
N VAL A 526 -37.24 17.52 3.17
CA VAL A 526 -35.95 17.82 3.80
C VAL A 526 -34.85 16.89 3.28
N ALA A 527 -35.15 15.61 3.05
CA ALA A 527 -34.21 14.67 2.46
C ALA A 527 -33.76 15.11 1.06
N HIS A 528 -34.73 15.45 0.20
CA HIS A 528 -34.45 15.90 -1.17
C HIS A 528 -33.65 17.21 -1.16
N HIS A 529 -33.99 18.18 -0.30
CA HIS A 529 -33.23 19.43 -0.17
C HIS A 529 -31.80 19.23 0.34
N LYS A 530 -31.53 18.16 1.12
CA LYS A 530 -30.18 17.76 1.55
C LYS A 530 -29.40 16.98 0.46
N GLY A 531 -29.95 16.89 -0.74
CA GLY A 531 -29.36 16.20 -1.89
C GLY A 531 -29.40 14.67 -1.77
N VAL A 532 -30.37 14.14 -1.02
CA VAL A 532 -30.62 12.69 -0.93
C VAL A 532 -31.68 12.32 -1.95
N ILE A 533 -31.32 11.42 -2.87
CA ILE A 533 -32.24 10.83 -3.84
C ILE A 533 -32.92 9.66 -3.15
N THR A 534 -34.24 9.71 -3.06
CA THR A 534 -35.04 8.72 -2.34
C THR A 534 -35.78 7.83 -3.32
N TYR A 535 -35.51 6.52 -3.26
CA TYR A 535 -36.27 5.47 -3.89
C TYR A 535 -37.24 4.88 -2.85
N ALA A 536 -38.54 4.97 -3.11
CA ALA A 536 -39.59 4.44 -2.23
C ALA A 536 -40.11 3.12 -2.80
N ILE A 537 -40.09 2.05 -1.99
CA ILE A 537 -40.48 0.71 -2.39
C ILE A 537 -41.60 0.26 -1.47
N GLY A 538 -42.82 0.25 -2.00
CA GLY A 538 -43.99 -0.29 -1.34
C GLY A 538 -44.21 -1.76 -1.68
N VAL A 539 -44.67 -2.52 -0.69
CA VAL A 539 -45.04 -3.92 -0.84
C VAL A 539 -46.46 -4.14 -0.32
N ALA A 540 -47.21 -5.05 -0.93
CA ALA A 540 -48.53 -5.49 -0.47
C ALA A 540 -49.52 -4.33 -0.27
N TRP A 541 -49.71 -3.85 0.96
CA TRP A 541 -50.72 -2.84 1.31
C TRP A 541 -50.14 -1.43 1.43
N ALA A 542 -48.93 -1.20 0.92
CA ALA A 542 -48.28 0.11 0.93
C ALA A 542 -49.13 1.17 0.22
N ALA A 543 -49.26 2.35 0.82
CA ALA A 543 -50.03 3.44 0.27
C ALA A 543 -49.26 4.11 -0.89
N GLN A 544 -49.72 3.90 -2.13
CA GLN A 544 -49.08 4.44 -3.34
C GLN A 544 -48.84 5.96 -3.27
N GLU A 545 -49.81 6.71 -2.75
CA GLU A 545 -49.70 8.17 -2.57
C GLU A 545 -48.52 8.56 -1.66
N GLU A 546 -48.26 7.80 -0.58
CA GLU A 546 -47.14 8.07 0.33
C GLU A 546 -45.81 7.74 -0.32
N LEU A 547 -45.73 6.69 -1.14
CA LEU A 547 -44.52 6.35 -1.88
C LEU A 547 -44.14 7.47 -2.85
N GLU A 548 -45.12 8.05 -3.55
CA GLU A 548 -44.89 9.14 -4.49
C GLU A 548 -44.45 10.44 -3.82
N ILE A 549 -44.89 10.68 -2.58
CA ILE A 549 -44.44 11.81 -1.75
C ILE A 549 -43.00 11.59 -1.26
N ILE A 550 -42.67 10.37 -0.84
CA ILE A 550 -41.34 10.02 -0.32
C ILE A 550 -40.28 10.04 -1.43
N ALA A 551 -40.66 9.54 -2.60
CA ALA A 551 -39.79 9.38 -3.75
C ALA A 551 -39.32 10.73 -4.32
N THR A 552 -38.09 10.79 -4.82
CA THR A 552 -37.59 11.98 -5.51
C THR A 552 -38.33 12.18 -6.84
N HIS A 553 -38.63 13.43 -7.21
CA HIS A 553 -39.31 13.70 -8.47
C HIS A 553 -38.39 13.48 -9.69
N PRO A 554 -38.91 12.93 -10.80
CA PRO A 554 -40.29 12.47 -10.97
C PRO A 554 -40.54 11.12 -10.28
N ALA A 555 -41.68 11.00 -9.58
CA ALA A 555 -41.98 9.85 -8.74
C ALA A 555 -42.01 8.53 -9.53
N ARG A 556 -42.43 8.54 -10.80
CA ARG A 556 -42.44 7.35 -11.68
C ARG A 556 -41.08 6.66 -11.83
N ASP A 557 -39.97 7.37 -11.58
CA ASP A 557 -38.62 6.84 -11.71
C ASP A 557 -38.05 6.35 -10.36
N HIS A 558 -38.72 6.67 -9.25
CA HIS A 558 -38.21 6.48 -7.89
C HIS A 558 -39.18 5.77 -6.93
N ALA A 559 -40.48 5.75 -7.25
CA ALA A 559 -41.51 5.03 -6.52
C ALA A 559 -41.78 3.69 -7.22
N PHE A 560 -41.73 2.61 -6.43
CA PHE A 560 -41.94 1.24 -6.88
C PHE A 560 -42.96 0.58 -5.98
N PHE A 561 -43.88 -0.17 -6.57
CA PHE A 561 -44.86 -0.95 -5.86
C PHE A 561 -44.82 -2.39 -6.36
N VAL A 562 -44.94 -3.36 -5.43
CA VAL A 562 -45.06 -4.78 -5.75
C VAL A 562 -46.16 -5.40 -4.90
N ASP A 563 -46.98 -6.26 -5.50
CA ASP A 563 -48.14 -6.86 -4.81
C ASP A 563 -47.74 -7.84 -3.71
N GLU A 564 -46.59 -8.49 -3.84
CA GLU A 564 -46.11 -9.54 -2.93
C GLU A 564 -44.63 -9.38 -2.62
N PHE A 565 -44.22 -9.75 -1.41
CA PHE A 565 -42.81 -9.69 -0.97
C PHE A 565 -41.89 -10.50 -1.87
N ASP A 566 -42.33 -11.68 -2.32
CA ASP A 566 -41.55 -12.53 -3.20
C ASP A 566 -41.29 -11.87 -4.56
N ASN A 567 -42.07 -10.87 -4.96
CA ASN A 567 -41.86 -10.16 -6.22
C ASN A 567 -40.87 -8.99 -6.13
N LEU A 568 -40.37 -8.64 -4.94
CA LEU A 568 -39.40 -7.55 -4.74
C LEU A 568 -38.15 -7.67 -5.65
N TYR A 569 -37.67 -8.89 -5.91
CA TYR A 569 -36.48 -9.09 -6.75
C TYR A 569 -36.69 -8.61 -8.19
N LYS A 570 -37.93 -8.59 -8.69
CA LYS A 570 -38.27 -8.15 -10.05
C LYS A 570 -38.00 -6.66 -10.27
N SER A 571 -38.04 -5.87 -9.19
CA SER A 571 -37.77 -4.42 -9.23
C SER A 571 -36.28 -4.09 -9.31
N VAL A 572 -35.39 -5.01 -8.91
CA VAL A 572 -33.93 -4.77 -8.85
C VAL A 572 -33.35 -4.27 -10.18
N PRO A 573 -33.58 -4.92 -11.35
CA PRO A 573 -33.03 -4.45 -12.61
C PRO A 573 -33.48 -3.03 -12.97
N LYS A 574 -34.76 -2.72 -12.73
CA LYS A 574 -35.33 -1.41 -13.05
C LYS A 574 -34.80 -0.32 -12.13
N ILE A 575 -34.68 -0.58 -10.82
CA ILE A 575 -34.08 0.34 -9.86
C ILE A 575 -32.64 0.67 -10.27
N ILE A 576 -31.83 -0.35 -10.59
CA ILE A 576 -30.43 -0.14 -11.04
C ILE A 576 -30.39 0.67 -12.34
N GLN A 577 -31.27 0.37 -13.30
CA GLN A 577 -31.36 1.12 -14.55
C GLN A 577 -31.68 2.61 -14.30
N ASN A 578 -32.62 2.90 -13.41
CA ASN A 578 -33.02 4.27 -13.08
C ASN A 578 -31.88 5.02 -12.38
N ILE A 579 -31.24 4.40 -11.37
CA ILE A 579 -30.04 4.94 -10.70
C ILE A 579 -28.96 5.27 -11.73
N CYS A 580 -28.72 4.38 -12.69
CA CYS A 580 -27.70 4.59 -13.72
C CYS A 580 -28.07 5.66 -14.75
N THR A 581 -29.34 5.78 -15.10
CA THR A 581 -29.82 6.80 -16.04
C THR A 581 -29.68 8.19 -15.40
N GLU A 582 -30.12 8.34 -14.15
CA GLU A 582 -29.95 9.57 -13.36
C GLU A 582 -28.47 9.88 -13.10
N PHE A 583 -27.64 8.84 -12.96
CA PHE A 583 -26.20 9.01 -12.87
C PHE A 583 -25.62 9.74 -14.07
N ASN A 584 -26.00 9.30 -15.26
CA ASN A 584 -25.41 9.80 -16.49
C ASN A 584 -26.03 11.13 -16.97
N SER A 585 -27.20 11.52 -16.47
CA SER A 585 -27.88 12.76 -16.87
C SER A 585 -27.43 14.01 -16.10
N GLN A 586 -26.79 13.85 -14.94
CA GLN A 586 -26.28 14.99 -14.15
C GLN A 586 -24.83 15.34 -14.55
N PRO A 587 -24.47 16.63 -14.68
CA PRO A 587 -23.12 17.04 -15.07
C PRO A 587 -22.07 16.51 -14.10
N ARG A 588 -20.98 15.98 -14.66
CA ARG A 588 -19.76 15.58 -13.93
C ARG A 588 -18.98 16.83 -13.56
N ASN A 589 -19.48 17.60 -12.60
CA ASN A 589 -18.74 18.74 -12.05
C ASN A 589 -17.67 18.28 -11.06
#